data_AF-L7FI42-F1
#
_entry.id   AF-L7FI42-F1
#
_cell.length_a   1.000
_cell.length_b   1.000
_cell.length_c   1.000
_cell.angle_alpha   90.00
_cell.angle_beta   90.00
_cell.angle_gamma   90.00
#
_symmetry.space_group_name_H-M   'P 1'
#
loop_
_entity.id
_entity.type
_entity.pdbx_description
1 polymer ?
#
loop_
_entity_poly.entity_id
_entity_poly.type
_entity_poly.pdbx_seq_one_letter_code
_entity_poly.pdbx_strand_id
1 'polypeptide(L)'
;MEARGGLMSAAYGKCFDPTGARYGVPTFPWKFAPDDEQFATRRQLRARGLRPGGQPIAAQVMRVNRRSGGVRVAYLYRLDLAKPVRPMTSRKWGALALAMLARRTCPNCRVIYSYCMPTSLGMCVLCAFPEPTPMEG
;
A
#
# COMPACT_ATOMS: atom_id res chain seq x y z
N MET A 1 -4.80 37.70 6.40
CA MET A 1 -5.42 36.48 5.82
C MET A 1 -6.40 35.96 6.86
N GLU A 2 -7.57 36.59 6.88
CA GLU A 2 -8.59 36.39 7.92
C GLU A 2 -9.10 34.96 7.92
N ALA A 3 -9.04 34.33 9.10
CA ALA A 3 -9.79 33.13 9.39
C ALA A 3 -11.28 33.43 9.23
N ARG A 4 -11.88 33.01 8.10
CA ARG A 4 -13.33 32.90 7.99
C ARG A 4 -13.79 31.78 8.92
N GLY A 5 -14.07 32.17 10.17
CA GLY A 5 -14.72 31.35 11.18
C GLY A 5 -16.14 31.01 10.76
N GLY A 6 -16.29 30.05 9.85
CA GLY A 6 -17.54 29.30 9.73
C GLY A 6 -17.63 28.34 10.91
N LEU A 7 -18.72 28.37 11.66
CA LEU A 7 -19.00 27.39 12.71
C LEU A 7 -18.90 25.97 12.13
N MET A 8 -17.76 25.32 12.36
CA MET A 8 -17.56 23.91 12.06
C MET A 8 -18.60 23.14 12.87
N SER A 9 -19.57 22.52 12.19
CA SER A 9 -20.62 21.72 12.82
C SER A 9 -20.01 20.75 13.84
N ALA A 10 -20.64 20.57 15.01
CA ALA A 10 -20.17 19.66 16.07
C ALA A 10 -19.86 18.24 15.56
N ALA A 11 -20.47 17.86 14.44
CA ALA A 11 -20.23 16.60 13.74
C ALA A 11 -18.80 16.44 13.17
N TYR A 12 -18.04 17.53 13.03
CA TYR A 12 -16.65 17.54 12.57
C TYR A 12 -15.63 17.84 13.68
N GLY A 13 -16.06 18.22 14.88
CA GLY A 13 -15.16 18.60 15.98
C GLY A 13 -14.20 17.48 16.42
N LYS A 14 -14.55 16.20 16.19
CA LYS A 14 -13.65 15.06 16.44
C LYS A 14 -12.59 14.88 15.34
N CYS A 15 -12.78 15.48 14.17
CA CYS A 15 -11.91 15.31 12.99
C CYS A 15 -11.23 16.62 12.56
N PHE A 16 -11.31 17.69 13.35
CA PHE A 16 -10.73 18.98 13.03
C PHE A 16 -9.71 19.35 14.11
N ASP A 17 -8.43 19.28 13.75
CA ASP A 17 -7.27 19.67 14.55
C ASP A 17 -6.21 20.23 13.60
N PRO A 18 -6.37 21.47 13.11
CA PRO A 18 -5.45 22.06 12.14
C PRO A 18 -4.04 22.27 12.69
N THR A 19 -3.90 22.36 14.02
CA THR A 19 -2.63 22.50 14.72
C THR A 19 -1.86 21.18 14.89
N GLY A 20 -2.55 20.04 14.80
CA GLY A 20 -1.98 18.74 15.14
C GLY A 20 -1.76 18.52 16.63
N ALA A 21 -2.39 19.31 17.51
CA ALA A 21 -2.20 19.22 18.96
C ALA A 21 -2.71 17.90 19.56
N ARG A 22 -3.73 17.30 18.94
CA ARG A 22 -4.32 16.03 19.37
C ARG A 22 -3.72 14.83 18.64
N TYR A 23 -3.44 14.98 17.36
CA TYR A 23 -3.06 13.84 16.49
C TYR A 23 -1.60 13.87 16.01
N GLY A 24 -0.82 14.86 16.44
CA GLY A 24 0.58 15.04 16.05
C GLY A 24 0.79 15.61 14.64
N VAL A 25 -0.25 15.65 13.81
CA VAL A 25 -0.25 16.25 12.47
C VAL A 25 -1.55 17.01 12.23
N PRO A 26 -1.52 18.07 11.38
CA PRO A 26 -2.73 18.75 10.93
C PRO A 26 -3.77 17.75 10.43
N THR A 27 -4.95 17.83 11.03
CA THR A 27 -6.03 16.88 10.84
C THR A 27 -7.27 17.61 10.37
N PHE A 28 -7.75 17.21 9.20
CA PHE A 28 -8.89 17.84 8.56
C PHE A 28 -10.05 16.85 8.42
N PRO A 29 -11.30 17.33 8.51
CA PRO A 29 -12.45 16.53 8.14
C PRO A 29 -12.42 16.13 6.67
N TRP A 30 -13.11 15.05 6.34
CA TRP A 30 -13.32 14.63 4.95
C TRP A 30 -13.80 15.78 4.05
N LYS A 31 -13.04 16.07 2.98
CA LYS A 31 -13.20 17.20 2.02
C LYS A 31 -12.82 18.60 2.53
N PHE A 32 -12.13 18.71 3.67
CA PHE A 32 -11.68 19.98 4.25
C PHE A 32 -10.15 20.11 4.31
N ALA A 33 -9.41 19.22 3.65
CA ALA A 33 -7.97 19.37 3.57
C ALA A 33 -7.62 20.61 2.71
N PRO A 34 -6.53 21.33 3.05
CA PRO A 34 -5.97 22.37 2.19
C PRO A 34 -5.65 21.82 0.80
N ASP A 35 -5.61 22.71 -0.18
CA ASP A 35 -5.59 22.43 -1.63
C ASP A 35 -4.83 21.16 -2.06
N ASP A 36 -5.44 20.44 -3.02
CA ASP A 36 -4.92 19.24 -3.69
C ASP A 36 -3.60 19.49 -4.49
N GLU A 37 -3.16 20.75 -4.54
CA GLU A 37 -1.89 21.19 -5.14
C GLU A 37 -0.71 21.10 -4.17
N GLN A 38 -0.95 21.17 -2.86
CA GLN A 38 0.10 21.04 -1.85
C GLN A 38 0.19 19.62 -1.30
N PHE A 39 -0.98 18.98 -1.12
CA PHE A 39 -1.08 17.68 -0.49
C PHE A 39 -1.67 16.62 -1.43
N ALA A 40 -1.17 15.40 -1.29
CA ALA A 40 -1.71 14.24 -1.99
C ALA A 40 -1.68 12.99 -1.11
N THR A 41 -2.72 12.17 -1.25
CA THR A 41 -2.74 10.80 -0.74
C THR A 41 -1.75 9.93 -1.52
N ARG A 42 -1.34 8.78 -0.94
CA ARG A 42 -0.47 7.81 -1.64
C ARG A 42 -1.05 7.38 -2.98
N ARG A 43 -2.38 7.27 -3.09
CA ARG A 43 -3.08 6.91 -4.33
C ARG A 43 -2.99 8.03 -5.38
N GLN A 44 -3.22 9.28 -4.99
CA GLN A 44 -3.07 10.45 -5.87
C GLN A 44 -1.62 10.59 -6.35
N LEU A 45 -0.63 10.42 -5.46
CA LEU A 45 0.78 10.40 -5.85
C LEU A 45 1.07 9.31 -6.89
N ARG A 46 0.59 8.09 -6.64
CA ARG A 46 0.82 6.97 -7.56
C ARG A 46 0.20 7.19 -8.93
N ALA A 47 -0.99 7.80 -9.00
CA ALA A 47 -1.63 8.17 -10.26
C ALA A 47 -0.79 9.21 -11.06
N ARG A 48 -0.02 10.05 -10.36
CA ARG A 48 0.91 11.02 -10.96
C ARG A 48 2.33 10.44 -11.19
N GLY A 49 2.55 9.13 -11.02
CA GLY A 49 3.88 8.53 -11.16
C GLY A 49 4.85 8.87 -10.02
N LEU A 50 4.34 9.36 -8.89
CA LEU A 50 5.10 9.80 -7.73
C LEU A 50 4.96 8.82 -6.54
N ARG A 51 5.87 8.95 -5.58
CA ARG A 51 5.86 8.30 -4.27
C ARG A 51 6.18 9.31 -3.18
N PRO A 52 5.79 9.06 -1.91
CA PRO A 52 6.09 9.97 -0.80
C PRO A 52 7.57 10.33 -0.61
N GLY A 53 8.50 9.52 -1.13
CA GLY A 53 9.92 9.86 -1.08
C GLY A 53 10.60 9.63 0.27
N GLY A 54 9.88 9.09 1.27
CA GLY A 54 10.40 8.87 2.63
C GLY A 54 10.06 9.99 3.61
N GLN A 55 9.30 11.00 3.17
CA GLN A 55 8.83 12.08 4.05
C GLN A 55 7.87 11.55 5.14
N PRO A 56 7.82 12.19 6.31
CA PRO A 56 6.80 11.90 7.32
C PRO A 56 5.39 12.27 6.80
N ILE A 57 4.36 11.81 7.52
CA ILE A 57 2.99 12.23 7.25
C ILE A 57 2.89 13.74 7.50
N ALA A 58 2.43 14.50 6.52
CA ALA A 58 2.38 15.95 6.61
C ALA A 58 1.03 16.45 7.12
N ALA A 59 -0.04 15.72 6.81
CA ALA A 59 -1.38 15.96 7.32
C ALA A 59 -2.22 14.67 7.22
N GLN A 60 -3.41 14.68 7.78
CA GLN A 60 -4.37 13.60 7.62
C GLN A 60 -5.80 14.09 7.44
N VAL A 61 -6.60 13.27 6.78
CA VAL A 61 -8.03 13.49 6.61
C VAL A 61 -8.78 12.41 7.37
N MET A 62 -9.69 12.82 8.26
CA MET A 62 -10.46 11.92 9.10
C MET A 62 -11.95 11.96 8.76
N ARG A 63 -12.57 10.78 8.75
CA ARG A 63 -14.02 10.61 8.64
C ARG A 63 -14.51 9.66 9.71
N VAL A 64 -15.33 10.17 10.62
CA VAL A 64 -16.06 9.34 11.59
C VAL A 64 -17.25 8.71 10.89
N ASN A 65 -17.38 7.39 11.00
CA ASN A 65 -18.60 6.68 10.65
C ASN A 65 -19.59 6.79 11.81
N ARG A 66 -20.66 7.57 11.61
CA ARG A 66 -21.68 7.82 12.65
C ARG A 66 -22.48 6.57 13.02
N ARG A 67 -22.55 5.56 12.14
CA ARG A 67 -23.34 4.33 12.37
C ARG A 67 -22.55 3.26 13.12
N SER A 68 -21.27 3.12 12.83
CA SER A 68 -20.43 2.03 13.36
C SER A 68 -19.36 2.52 14.34
N GLY A 69 -19.32 3.81 14.67
CA GLY A 69 -18.33 4.43 15.57
C GLY A 69 -16.89 4.52 15.03
N GLY A 70 -16.54 3.73 14.01
CA GLY A 70 -15.18 3.66 13.47
C GLY A 70 -14.73 4.92 12.74
N VAL A 71 -13.42 5.22 12.82
CA VAL A 71 -12.80 6.35 12.13
C VAL A 71 -11.99 5.86 10.94
N ARG A 72 -12.17 6.49 9.78
CA ARG A 72 -11.31 6.30 8.60
C ARG A 72 -10.34 7.45 8.48
N VAL A 73 -9.07 7.12 8.24
CA VAL A 73 -7.97 8.08 8.11
C VAL A 73 -7.34 7.94 6.73
N ALA A 74 -7.10 9.07 6.06
CA ALA A 74 -6.29 9.13 4.85
C ALA A 74 -5.10 10.06 5.09
N TYR A 75 -3.89 9.51 4.94
CA TYR A 75 -2.66 10.29 5.12
C TYR A 75 -2.34 11.11 3.88
N LEU A 76 -1.91 12.34 4.14
CA LEU A 76 -1.51 13.33 3.15
C LEU A 76 0.00 13.53 3.22
N TYR A 77 0.58 13.65 2.04
CA TYR A 77 2.00 13.86 1.81
C TYR A 77 2.17 15.10 0.95
N ARG A 78 3.26 15.83 1.16
CA ARG A 78 3.58 17.01 0.36
C ARG A 78 3.98 16.61 -1.05
N LEU A 79 3.43 17.32 -2.03
CA LEU A 79 3.70 17.10 -3.45
C LEU A 79 5.10 17.56 -3.85
N ASP A 80 5.60 18.66 -3.30
CA ASP A 80 6.93 19.20 -3.60
C ASP A 80 8.08 18.30 -3.09
N LEU A 81 7.82 17.51 -2.05
CA LEU A 81 8.77 16.53 -1.52
C LEU A 81 8.60 15.12 -2.14
N ALA A 82 7.59 14.95 -2.98
CA ALA A 82 7.36 13.67 -3.63
C ALA A 82 8.47 13.37 -4.64
N LYS A 83 8.80 12.09 -4.76
CA LYS A 83 9.84 11.62 -5.69
C LYS A 83 9.19 10.78 -6.77
N PRO A 84 9.77 10.70 -7.98
CA PRO A 84 9.35 9.70 -8.96
C PRO A 84 9.32 8.30 -8.37
N VAL A 85 8.33 7.49 -8.77
CA VAL A 85 8.33 6.06 -8.47
C VAL A 85 9.62 5.46 -9.00
N ARG A 86 10.27 4.61 -8.19
CA ARG A 86 11.53 3.97 -8.59
C ARG A 86 11.27 3.16 -9.87
N PRO A 87 11.94 3.44 -10.98
CA PRO A 87 11.70 2.74 -12.22
C PRO A 87 12.08 1.27 -12.07
N MET A 88 11.44 0.43 -12.87
CA MET A 88 11.85 -0.96 -13.02
C MET A 88 13.11 -0.98 -13.87
N THR A 89 14.22 -1.46 -13.31
CA THR A 89 15.52 -1.54 -14.00
C THR A 89 15.78 -2.97 -14.45
N SER A 90 16.66 -3.17 -15.43
CA SER A 90 17.10 -4.50 -15.88
C SER A 90 17.53 -5.40 -14.72
N ARG A 91 18.31 -4.86 -13.76
CA ARG A 91 18.71 -5.59 -12.55
C ARG A 91 17.52 -6.05 -11.70
N LYS A 92 16.49 -5.21 -11.56
CA LYS A 92 15.27 -5.60 -10.82
C LYS A 92 14.47 -6.66 -11.57
N TRP A 93 14.41 -6.58 -12.90
CA TRP A 93 13.80 -7.61 -13.74
C TRP A 93 14.50 -8.95 -13.56
N GLY A 94 15.84 -8.97 -13.65
CA GLY A 94 16.63 -10.18 -13.42
C GLY A 94 16.42 -10.75 -12.01
N ALA A 95 16.42 -9.90 -10.98
CA ALA A 95 16.18 -10.35 -9.60
C ALA A 95 14.78 -10.96 -9.42
N LEU A 96 13.76 -10.37 -10.03
CA LEU A 96 12.40 -10.91 -10.01
C LEU A 96 12.32 -12.25 -10.76
N ALA A 97 12.96 -12.35 -11.92
CA ALA A 97 13.01 -13.59 -12.71
C ALA A 97 13.68 -14.72 -11.93
N LEU A 98 14.82 -14.46 -11.28
CA LEU A 98 15.50 -15.42 -10.41
C LEU A 98 14.65 -15.83 -9.21
N ALA A 99 13.96 -14.87 -8.57
CA ALA A 99 13.04 -15.18 -7.47
C ALA A 99 11.85 -16.05 -7.93
N MET A 100 11.30 -15.78 -9.12
CA MET A 100 10.25 -16.61 -9.71
C MET A 100 10.75 -18.00 -10.09
N LEU A 101 11.95 -18.10 -10.67
CA LEU A 101 12.59 -19.38 -10.98
C LEU A 101 12.74 -20.23 -9.72
N ALA A 102 13.27 -19.67 -8.63
CA ALA A 102 13.42 -20.36 -7.36
C ALA A 102 12.07 -20.84 -6.81
N ARG A 103 11.03 -20.00 -6.83
CA ARG A 103 9.68 -20.36 -6.37
C ARG A 103 8.98 -21.41 -7.23
N ARG A 104 9.43 -21.60 -8.47
CA ARG A 104 8.85 -22.52 -9.46
C ARG A 104 9.66 -23.81 -9.65
N THR A 105 10.84 -23.89 -9.05
CA THR A 105 11.72 -25.06 -9.16
C THR A 105 11.43 -26.00 -7.98
N CYS A 106 11.16 -27.27 -8.26
CA CYS A 106 10.96 -28.26 -7.21
C CYS A 106 12.30 -28.55 -6.53
N PRO A 107 12.41 -28.49 -5.18
CA PRO A 107 13.64 -28.85 -4.51
C PRO A 107 14.00 -30.35 -4.64
N ASN A 108 13.01 -31.22 -4.89
CA ASN A 108 13.20 -32.66 -5.02
C ASN A 108 13.64 -33.07 -6.44
N CYS A 109 12.78 -32.85 -7.44
CA CYS A 109 13.06 -33.27 -8.82
C CYS A 109 13.78 -32.21 -9.67
N ARG A 110 13.98 -30.98 -9.16
CA ARG A 110 14.64 -29.85 -9.86
C ARG A 110 13.98 -29.38 -11.15
N VAL A 111 12.78 -29.88 -11.47
CA VAL A 111 11.98 -29.43 -12.61
C VAL A 111 11.39 -28.05 -12.31
N ILE A 112 11.36 -27.20 -13.33
CA ILE A 112 10.76 -25.86 -13.30
C ILE A 112 9.32 -25.96 -13.81
N TYR A 113 8.38 -25.44 -13.03
CA TYR A 113 6.95 -25.46 -13.36
C TYR A 113 6.42 -24.06 -13.72
N SER A 114 5.24 -24.01 -14.34
CA SER A 114 4.54 -22.76 -14.64
C SER A 114 3.90 -22.10 -13.40
N TYR A 115 3.77 -22.85 -12.30
CA TYR A 115 3.17 -22.43 -11.04
C TYR A 115 4.20 -22.33 -9.91
N CYS A 116 3.92 -21.49 -8.91
CA CYS A 116 4.75 -21.43 -7.69
C CYS A 116 4.45 -22.63 -6.80
N MET A 117 5.49 -23.23 -6.19
CA MET A 117 5.34 -24.38 -5.30
C MET A 117 4.37 -24.08 -4.14
N PRO A 118 3.42 -24.99 -3.87
CA PRO A 118 2.54 -24.86 -2.71
C PRO A 118 3.36 -24.86 -1.41
N THR A 119 3.16 -23.85 -0.56
CA THR A 119 3.89 -23.75 0.71
C THR A 119 3.53 -24.87 1.68
N SER A 120 2.35 -25.49 1.54
CA SER A 120 1.92 -26.64 2.35
C SER A 120 2.66 -27.94 2.00
N LEU A 121 3.11 -28.10 0.75
CA LEU A 121 3.80 -29.29 0.29
C LEU A 121 5.32 -29.12 0.30
N GLY A 122 5.82 -27.89 0.14
CA GLY A 122 7.24 -27.60 0.03
C GLY A 122 7.91 -28.15 -1.24
N MET A 123 7.16 -28.84 -2.10
CA MET A 123 7.60 -29.46 -3.34
C MET A 123 6.48 -29.48 -4.38
N CYS A 124 6.76 -30.00 -5.57
CA CYS A 124 5.74 -30.10 -6.62
C CYS A 124 4.70 -31.18 -6.29
N VAL A 125 3.51 -31.03 -6.88
CA VAL A 125 2.38 -31.95 -6.66
C VAL A 125 2.77 -33.39 -7.04
N LEU A 126 3.51 -33.57 -8.13
CA LEU A 126 3.96 -34.89 -8.61
C LEU A 126 4.95 -35.56 -7.65
N CYS A 127 5.78 -34.80 -6.94
CA CYS A 127 6.67 -35.36 -5.92
C CYS A 127 5.93 -35.65 -4.61
N ALA A 128 4.92 -34.85 -4.26
CA ALA A 128 4.12 -35.07 -3.07
C ALA A 128 3.19 -36.28 -3.20
N PHE A 129 2.71 -36.53 -4.42
CA PHE A 129 1.80 -37.63 -4.75
C PHE A 129 2.31 -38.36 -6.00
N PRO A 130 3.38 -39.16 -5.88
CA PRO A 130 3.84 -39.97 -6.99
C PRO A 130 2.76 -41.02 -7.29
N GLU A 131 2.24 -41.05 -8.51
CA GLU A 131 1.44 -42.19 -8.97
C GLU A 131 2.36 -43.42 -9.01
N PRO A 132 1.93 -44.58 -8.49
CA PRO A 132 2.68 -45.81 -8.69
C PRO A 132 2.69 -46.10 -10.19
N THR A 133 3.89 -46.14 -10.78
CA THR A 133 4.05 -46.64 -12.14
C THR A 133 3.42 -48.03 -12.20
N PRO A 134 2.47 -48.30 -13.12
CA PRO A 134 1.95 -49.65 -13.26
C PRO A 134 3.13 -50.57 -13.60
N MET A 135 3.36 -51.56 -12.75
CA MET A 135 4.29 -52.65 -13.02
C MET A 135 3.70 -53.45 -14.18
N GLU A 136 4.19 -53.22 -15.39
CA GLU A 136 3.93 -54.14 -16.50
C GLU A 136 4.64 -55.46 -16.17
N GLY A 137 3.82 -56.48 -15.89
CA GLY A 137 4.22 -57.87 -15.69
C GLY A 137 3.61 -58.75 -16.76
#